data_AF-A0A662ALV3-F1
#
_entry.id   AF-A0A662ALV3-F1
#
_cell.length_a   1.000
_cell.length_b   1.000
_cell.length_c   1.000
_cell.angle_alpha   90.00
_cell.angle_beta   90.00
_cell.angle_gamma   90.00
#
_symmetry.space_group_name_H-M   'P 1'
#
loop_
_entity.id
_entity.type
_entity.pdbx_description
1 polymer ?
#
loop_
_entity_poly.entity_id
_entity_poly.type
_entity_poly.pdbx_seq_one_letter_code
_entity_poly.pdbx_strand_id
1 'polypeptide(L)'
;MDDKGKLSRNRIFYFFLVVTFLVSCGSHSEQRQESQIHVVKSDSVKKVISILTSNCGVNKFFISIDSLYVAPDTSVYMFILENQKSIIEILSDTIDINEEDELTPFPNIVLLSKSQYVELKLLFYPGNTKGAFSKFILKKVNHPNSKAIETGIDDKQFKLSHGAYIGMRESEFLGKYGLSEENIVRSDSIVKVFGFSIIDFENNNFLMRYNMPIYKAEYVFLEEELIEVNFGFEYP
;
A
#
# COMPACT_ATOMS: atom_id res chain seq x y z
N MET A 1 -32.49 12.12 -78.07
CA MET A 1 -31.10 11.73 -78.34
C MET A 1 -30.47 11.42 -76.99
N ASP A 2 -30.97 10.39 -76.31
CA ASP A 2 -30.75 8.96 -76.62
C ASP A 2 -29.28 8.62 -76.29
N ASP A 3 -28.92 7.57 -75.57
CA ASP A 3 -29.53 6.25 -75.59
C ASP A 3 -29.10 5.41 -74.37
N LYS A 4 -29.91 4.40 -74.12
CA LYS A 4 -29.81 3.31 -73.16
C LYS A 4 -28.77 2.26 -73.59
N GLY A 5 -28.50 1.31 -72.69
CA GLY A 5 -28.03 -0.04 -73.04
C GLY A 5 -26.80 -0.45 -72.24
N LYS A 6 -26.84 -1.27 -71.17
CA LYS A 6 -27.47 -2.57 -70.89
C LYS A 6 -26.83 -3.74 -71.67
N LEU A 7 -26.57 -4.81 -70.90
CA LEU A 7 -26.21 -6.20 -71.27
C LEU A 7 -24.70 -6.45 -71.51
N SER A 8 -24.08 -7.57 -71.11
CA SER A 8 -24.60 -8.93 -70.88
C SER A 8 -23.58 -9.76 -70.05
N ARG A 9 -24.02 -10.57 -69.08
CA ARG A 9 -24.17 -12.05 -69.10
C ARG A 9 -22.91 -12.92 -68.90
N ASN A 10 -22.97 -13.67 -67.80
CA ASN A 10 -22.81 -15.13 -67.65
C ASN A 10 -21.45 -15.80 -67.99
N ARG A 11 -20.86 -16.55 -67.03
CA ARG A 11 -21.12 -17.99 -66.78
C ARG A 11 -20.17 -18.59 -65.71
N ILE A 12 -20.72 -19.21 -64.64
CA ILE A 12 -20.63 -20.63 -64.16
C ILE A 12 -19.18 -21.12 -63.82
N PHE A 13 -18.78 -21.59 -62.62
CA PHE A 13 -19.14 -22.86 -61.94
C PHE A 13 -18.67 -22.93 -60.45
N TYR A 14 -19.59 -23.33 -59.57
CA TYR A 14 -19.53 -24.21 -58.38
C TYR A 14 -18.21 -24.43 -57.60
N PHE A 15 -18.26 -24.30 -56.26
CA PHE A 15 -18.49 -25.48 -55.39
C PHE A 15 -18.89 -25.12 -53.95
N PHE A 16 -19.69 -26.03 -53.39
CA PHE A 16 -20.34 -26.07 -52.07
C PHE A 16 -19.37 -25.96 -50.88
N LEU A 17 -19.79 -25.27 -49.82
CA LEU A 17 -20.03 -25.96 -48.54
C LEU A 17 -21.07 -25.21 -47.70
N VAL A 18 -22.20 -25.88 -47.51
CA VAL A 18 -23.28 -25.58 -46.59
C VAL A 18 -22.92 -26.19 -45.24
N VAL A 19 -22.90 -25.41 -44.16
CA VAL A 19 -23.58 -25.80 -42.93
C VAL A 19 -24.26 -24.57 -42.33
N THR A 20 -25.57 -24.57 -42.49
CA THR A 20 -26.57 -23.72 -41.86
C THR A 20 -26.88 -24.19 -40.45
N PHE A 21 -27.04 -23.23 -39.53
CA PHE A 21 -28.17 -23.09 -38.58
C PHE A 21 -28.05 -21.61 -38.11
N LEU A 22 -28.77 -20.59 -38.63
CA LEU A 22 -30.23 -20.35 -38.66
C LEU A 22 -30.87 -20.78 -37.33
N VAL A 23 -31.57 -19.97 -36.54
CA VAL A 23 -32.50 -18.83 -36.74
C VAL A 23 -33.01 -18.53 -35.31
N SER A 24 -33.51 -17.38 -34.85
CA SER A 24 -33.91 -16.05 -35.33
C SER A 24 -34.30 -15.31 -34.04
N CYS A 25 -34.00 -14.02 -33.84
CA CYS A 25 -34.64 -12.83 -34.41
C CYS A 25 -35.72 -12.21 -33.49
N GLY A 26 -35.67 -10.88 -33.43
CA GLY A 26 -36.66 -9.96 -32.86
C GLY A 26 -35.99 -9.01 -31.87
N SER A 27 -36.02 -7.68 -31.99
CA SER A 27 -36.62 -6.73 -32.93
C SER A 27 -36.11 -5.32 -32.55
N HIS A 28 -36.17 -4.37 -33.49
CA HIS A 28 -35.93 -2.92 -33.36
C HIS A 28 -36.14 -2.26 -31.99
N SER A 29 -35.21 -1.38 -31.59
CA SER A 29 -35.48 0.06 -31.32
C SER A 29 -34.17 0.82 -31.00
N GLU A 30 -34.01 2.01 -31.59
CA GLU A 30 -33.07 3.02 -31.13
C GLU A 30 -33.59 3.64 -29.82
N GLN A 31 -32.75 3.73 -28.80
CA GLN A 31 -32.82 4.80 -27.80
C GLN A 31 -31.44 5.04 -27.17
N ARG A 32 -30.98 6.29 -27.29
CA ARG A 32 -29.94 6.87 -26.41
C ARG A 32 -30.35 6.63 -24.96
N GLN A 33 -29.45 6.07 -24.15
CA GLN A 33 -29.58 6.15 -22.71
C GLN A 33 -28.23 6.51 -22.08
N GLU A 34 -28.30 7.56 -21.28
CA GLU A 34 -27.23 8.16 -20.50
C GLU A 34 -26.56 7.11 -19.60
N SER A 35 -25.23 7.16 -19.52
CA SER A 35 -24.48 6.43 -18.51
C SER A 35 -24.79 7.00 -17.13
N GLN A 36 -25.62 6.29 -16.38
CA GLN A 36 -25.85 6.55 -14.96
C GLN A 36 -24.59 6.20 -14.15
N ILE A 37 -24.12 7.17 -13.37
CA ILE A 37 -23.10 6.98 -12.35
C ILE A 37 -23.70 6.10 -11.25
N HIS A 38 -23.24 4.85 -11.17
CA HIS A 38 -23.50 4.00 -10.02
C HIS A 38 -22.59 4.42 -8.85
N VAL A 39 -23.19 5.10 -7.88
CA VAL A 39 -22.60 5.29 -6.54
C VAL A 39 -22.52 3.91 -5.88
N VAL A 40 -21.33 3.33 -5.84
CA VAL A 40 -21.08 2.08 -5.13
C VAL A 40 -21.00 2.39 -3.63
N LYS A 41 -21.97 1.85 -2.89
CA LYS A 41 -22.01 1.90 -1.43
C LYS A 41 -20.78 1.20 -0.83
N SER A 42 -20.17 1.93 0.10
CA SER A 42 -19.14 1.70 1.13
C SER A 42 -18.84 0.29 1.69
N ASP A 43 -19.39 -0.82 1.17
CA ASP A 43 -19.18 -2.15 1.76
C ASP A 43 -18.20 -3.05 0.99
N SER A 44 -17.81 -2.64 -0.22
CA SER A 44 -16.87 -3.42 -1.06
C SER A 44 -15.40 -3.23 -0.69
N VAL A 45 -15.02 -2.13 -0.01
CA VAL A 45 -13.62 -1.85 0.36
C VAL A 45 -13.17 -2.73 1.53
N LYS A 46 -14.05 -2.96 2.52
CA LYS A 46 -13.76 -3.87 3.65
C LYS A 46 -13.60 -5.31 3.20
N LYS A 47 -14.33 -5.72 2.16
CA LYS A 47 -14.27 -7.08 1.60
C LYS A 47 -13.03 -7.31 0.74
N VAL A 48 -12.53 -6.29 0.03
CA VAL A 48 -11.27 -6.38 -0.71
C VAL A 48 -10.08 -6.46 0.24
N ILE A 49 -10.04 -5.63 1.29
CA ILE A 49 -8.96 -5.67 2.29
C ILE A 49 -8.95 -7.00 3.05
N SER A 50 -10.12 -7.53 3.46
CA SER A 50 -10.16 -8.82 4.17
C SER A 50 -9.78 -10.00 3.28
N ILE A 51 -10.16 -9.99 1.99
CA ILE A 51 -9.79 -11.03 1.02
C ILE A 51 -8.29 -11.00 0.69
N LEU A 52 -7.67 -9.82 0.65
CA LEU A 52 -6.23 -9.67 0.48
C LEU A 52 -5.44 -10.24 1.67
N THR A 53 -5.99 -10.15 2.89
CA THR A 53 -5.33 -10.68 4.09
C THR A 53 -5.57 -12.17 4.38
N SER A 54 -6.64 -12.78 3.87
CA SER A 54 -7.05 -14.12 4.33
C SER A 54 -6.97 -15.25 3.30
N ASN A 55 -6.79 -14.99 1.99
CA ASN A 55 -6.84 -16.08 0.98
C ASN A 55 -5.90 -15.95 -0.23
N CYS A 56 -5.02 -14.96 -0.28
CA CYS A 56 -3.87 -15.02 -1.18
C CYS A 56 -2.64 -15.29 -0.33
N GLY A 57 -2.00 -16.43 -0.56
CA GLY A 57 -0.61 -16.63 -0.20
C GLY A 57 0.24 -15.66 -1.02
N VAL A 58 0.18 -14.38 -0.67
CA VAL A 58 1.15 -13.38 -1.10
C VAL A 58 2.43 -13.83 -0.44
N ASN A 59 3.23 -14.62 -1.18
CA ASN A 59 4.65 -14.72 -0.92
C ASN A 59 5.10 -13.27 -0.73
N LYS A 60 5.50 -12.91 0.50
CA LYS A 60 6.08 -11.59 0.77
C LYS A 60 7.29 -11.48 -0.15
N PHE A 61 7.11 -10.79 -1.27
CA PHE A 61 8.15 -10.55 -2.25
C PHE A 61 9.08 -9.50 -1.66
N PHE A 62 9.97 -9.93 -0.77
CA PHE A 62 11.16 -9.16 -0.47
C PHE A 62 12.08 -9.29 -1.67
N ILE A 63 12.32 -8.20 -2.37
CA ILE A 63 13.40 -8.20 -3.35
C ILE A 63 14.68 -8.20 -2.50
N SER A 64 15.42 -9.31 -2.51
CA SER A 64 16.81 -9.31 -2.05
C SER A 64 17.60 -8.54 -3.12
N ILE A 65 17.67 -7.22 -2.98
CA ILE A 65 18.46 -6.39 -3.88
C ILE A 65 19.89 -6.37 -3.32
N ASP A 66 20.67 -7.40 -3.65
CA ASP A 66 22.08 -7.54 -3.22
C ASP A 66 22.98 -6.38 -3.71
N SER A 67 22.45 -5.41 -4.47
CA SER A 67 23.20 -4.29 -5.05
C SER A 67 22.65 -2.89 -4.74
N LEU A 68 21.54 -2.75 -4.00
CA LEU A 68 20.93 -1.44 -3.73
C LEU A 68 20.98 -1.14 -2.24
N TYR A 69 21.91 -0.26 -1.86
CA TYR A 69 21.99 0.23 -0.50
C TYR A 69 20.90 1.27 -0.27
N VAL A 70 19.84 0.86 0.43
CA VAL A 70 18.79 1.75 0.92
C VAL A 70 19.01 1.98 2.41
N ALA A 71 19.25 3.23 2.79
CA ALA A 71 19.40 3.57 4.19
C ALA A 71 18.07 3.30 4.94
N PRO A 72 18.09 2.61 6.09
CA PRO A 72 16.89 2.29 6.84
C PRO A 72 16.27 3.55 7.44
N ASP A 73 14.93 3.64 7.39
CA ASP A 73 14.23 4.64 8.17
C ASP A 73 14.30 4.32 9.66
N THR A 74 14.48 5.35 10.47
CA THR A 74 14.68 5.20 11.91
C THR A 74 13.76 6.08 12.74
N SER A 75 13.00 6.96 12.09
CA SER A 75 12.13 7.90 12.78
C SER A 75 10.89 8.24 11.96
N VAL A 76 9.83 8.62 12.67
CA VAL A 76 8.66 9.31 12.11
C VAL A 76 8.44 10.56 12.97
N TYR A 77 8.37 11.73 12.35
CA TYR A 77 8.38 13.01 13.07
C TYR A 77 9.60 13.07 14.01
N MET A 78 9.36 13.30 15.31
CA MET A 78 10.39 13.30 16.36
C MET A 78 10.51 11.96 17.10
N PHE A 79 9.67 10.96 16.78
CA PHE A 79 9.77 9.62 17.36
C PHE A 79 10.93 8.86 16.71
N ILE A 80 11.81 8.25 17.51
CA ILE A 80 13.00 7.53 17.01
C ILE A 80 12.96 6.08 17.53
N LEU A 81 13.18 5.10 16.65
CA LEU A 81 13.27 3.68 17.01
C LEU A 81 14.22 3.48 18.19
N GLU A 82 13.83 2.62 19.12
CA GLU A 82 14.65 2.23 20.28
C GLU A 82 15.05 3.41 21.18
N ASN A 83 14.27 4.49 21.16
CA ASN A 83 14.55 5.70 21.96
C ASN A 83 13.34 6.13 22.79
N GLN A 84 13.33 5.72 24.06
CA GLN A 84 12.29 6.10 25.02
C GLN A 84 12.14 7.62 25.20
N LYS A 85 13.25 8.38 25.15
CA LYS A 85 13.20 9.84 25.35
C LYS A 85 12.36 10.54 24.29
N SER A 86 12.38 10.02 23.06
CA SER A 86 11.60 10.57 21.96
C SER A 86 10.09 10.53 22.23
N ILE A 87 9.59 9.53 22.95
CA ILE A 87 8.19 9.50 23.40
C ILE A 87 7.97 10.54 24.50
N ILE A 88 8.79 10.51 25.54
CA ILE A 88 8.59 11.38 26.72
C ILE A 88 8.52 12.86 26.32
N GLU A 89 9.40 13.29 25.41
CA GLU A 89 9.46 14.67 24.93
C GLU A 89 8.20 15.13 24.19
N ILE A 90 7.55 14.24 23.42
CA ILE A 90 6.41 14.61 22.57
C ILE A 90 5.09 14.46 23.32
N LEU A 91 5.05 13.49 24.22
CA LEU A 91 3.83 12.77 24.57
C LEU A 91 3.63 12.78 26.10
N SER A 92 4.63 13.23 26.87
CA SER A 92 4.68 13.32 28.33
C SER A 92 4.67 11.96 29.04
N ASP A 93 5.07 11.94 30.32
CA ASP A 93 5.26 10.70 31.11
C ASP A 93 3.96 9.92 31.42
N THR A 94 2.79 10.45 31.10
CA THR A 94 1.48 9.94 31.56
C THR A 94 0.72 9.12 30.51
N ILE A 95 1.38 8.63 29.46
CA ILE A 95 0.67 7.86 28.44
C ILE A 95 0.46 6.43 28.87
N ASP A 96 -0.82 6.03 28.77
CA ASP A 96 -1.24 4.66 28.92
C ASP A 96 -0.84 3.88 27.66
N ILE A 97 -0.02 2.84 27.85
CA ILE A 97 0.35 1.94 26.76
C ILE A 97 -0.81 0.97 26.62
N ASN A 98 -1.48 0.96 25.47
CA ASN A 98 -2.57 0.02 25.24
C ASN A 98 -2.01 -1.40 25.30
N GLU A 99 -2.58 -2.23 26.18
CA GLU A 99 -2.01 -3.55 26.49
C GLU A 99 -2.00 -4.47 25.26
N GLU A 100 -2.96 -4.35 24.34
CA GLU A 100 -3.03 -5.11 23.08
C GLU A 100 -4.12 -4.51 22.14
N ASP A 101 -3.98 -4.69 20.81
CA ASP A 101 -5.06 -4.41 19.84
C ASP A 101 -5.36 -5.65 18.97
N GLU A 102 -6.51 -5.68 18.30
CA GLU A 102 -6.95 -6.85 17.50
C GLU A 102 -5.99 -7.25 16.37
N LEU A 103 -5.12 -6.34 15.93
CA LEU A 103 -4.19 -6.52 14.82
C LEU A 103 -2.78 -6.90 15.26
N THR A 104 -2.38 -6.59 16.49
CA THR A 104 -1.03 -6.88 17.00
C THR A 104 -1.08 -7.39 18.44
N PRO A 105 -0.46 -8.56 18.74
CA PRO A 105 -0.44 -9.15 20.08
C PRO A 105 0.55 -8.44 21.02
N PHE A 106 0.90 -7.19 20.71
CA PHE A 106 1.95 -6.45 21.37
C PHE A 106 1.40 -5.12 21.89
N PRO A 107 1.91 -4.65 23.05
CA PRO A 107 1.58 -3.34 23.55
C PRO A 107 1.88 -2.27 22.52
N ASN A 108 1.01 -1.26 22.43
CA ASN A 108 1.15 -0.21 21.43
C ASN A 108 0.58 1.14 21.88
N ILE A 109 1.10 2.19 21.25
CA ILE A 109 0.53 3.54 21.31
C ILE A 109 0.06 3.88 19.91
N VAL A 110 -1.18 4.37 19.79
CA VAL A 110 -1.75 4.81 18.52
C VAL A 110 -1.96 6.30 18.59
N LEU A 111 -1.40 7.02 17.62
CA LEU A 111 -1.45 8.46 17.51
C LEU A 111 -2.20 8.84 16.24
N LEU A 112 -2.99 9.90 16.35
CA LEU A 112 -3.80 10.42 15.26
C LEU A 112 -3.36 11.84 14.93
N SER A 113 -3.27 12.11 13.63
CA SER A 113 -3.03 13.44 13.13
C SER A 113 -4.19 14.39 13.41
N LYS A 114 -3.92 15.69 13.30
CA LYS A 114 -4.91 16.75 13.49
C LYS A 114 -6.11 16.64 12.55
N SER A 115 -5.90 16.17 11.32
CA SER A 115 -6.97 15.99 10.34
C SER A 115 -7.74 14.67 10.54
N GLN A 116 -7.22 13.78 11.36
CA GLN A 116 -7.71 12.42 11.59
C GLN A 116 -7.60 11.47 10.39
N TYR A 117 -6.78 11.80 9.39
CA TYR A 117 -6.55 10.94 8.22
C TYR A 117 -5.26 10.11 8.27
N VAL A 118 -4.36 10.38 9.23
CA VAL A 118 -3.10 9.66 9.36
C VAL A 118 -2.97 9.10 10.78
N GLU A 119 -2.78 7.79 10.86
CA GLU A 119 -2.56 7.05 12.12
C GLU A 119 -1.10 6.58 12.18
N LEU A 120 -0.41 6.89 13.29
CA LEU A 120 0.91 6.36 13.62
C LEU A 120 0.78 5.42 14.82
N LYS A 121 1.09 4.14 14.62
CA LYS A 121 1.19 3.13 15.67
C LYS A 121 2.65 2.87 16.01
N LEU A 122 2.96 2.95 17.31
CA LEU A 122 4.25 2.58 17.91
C LEU A 122 4.08 1.21 18.57
N LEU A 123 4.85 0.20 18.14
CA LEU A 123 4.80 -1.17 18.65
C LEU A 123 5.97 -1.47 19.59
N PHE A 124 5.65 -2.04 20.75
CA PHE A 124 6.62 -2.39 21.78
C PHE A 124 6.77 -3.91 21.85
N TYR A 125 7.97 -4.42 21.56
CA TYR A 125 8.24 -5.85 21.71
C TYR A 125 8.65 -6.21 23.14
N PRO A 126 8.26 -7.41 23.62
CA PRO A 126 8.70 -7.91 24.91
C PRO A 126 10.21 -8.08 24.96
N GLY A 127 10.80 -7.90 26.14
CA GLY A 127 12.25 -8.03 26.35
C GLY A 127 13.07 -6.81 25.95
N ASN A 128 12.43 -5.77 25.41
CA ASN A 128 13.09 -4.51 25.10
C ASN A 128 13.24 -3.60 26.34
N THR A 129 14.04 -2.53 26.21
CA THR A 129 14.12 -1.45 27.19
C THR A 129 12.73 -0.86 27.42
N LYS A 130 12.35 -0.67 28.69
CA LYS A 130 11.04 -0.14 29.05
C LYS A 130 10.77 1.19 28.31
N GLY A 131 9.66 1.26 27.58
CA GLY A 131 9.27 2.46 26.84
C GLY A 131 10.04 2.69 25.54
N ALA A 132 10.91 1.78 25.12
CA ALA A 132 11.48 1.76 23.77
C ALA A 132 10.55 0.95 22.85
N PHE A 133 10.13 1.58 21.75
CA PHE A 133 9.34 0.91 20.72
C PHE A 133 10.25 0.51 19.57
N SER A 134 9.90 -0.61 18.93
CA SER A 134 10.76 -1.28 17.96
C SER A 134 10.26 -1.15 16.54
N LYS A 135 9.00 -0.72 16.35
CA LYS A 135 8.36 -0.72 15.04
C LYS A 135 7.32 0.38 14.91
N PHE A 136 7.32 0.99 13.74
CA PHE A 136 6.34 1.97 13.31
C PHE A 136 5.39 1.35 12.29
N ILE A 137 4.11 1.68 12.43
CA ILE A 137 3.12 1.50 11.37
C ILE A 137 2.44 2.85 11.17
N LEU A 138 2.66 3.46 10.02
CA LEU A 138 2.05 4.73 9.63
C LEU A 138 1.10 4.46 8.46
N LYS A 139 -0.16 4.88 8.56
CA LYS A 139 -1.15 4.58 7.51
C LYS A 139 -2.18 5.69 7.34
N LYS A 140 -2.74 5.78 6.13
CA LYS A 140 -3.94 6.55 5.82
C LYS A 140 -5.16 5.82 6.41
N VAL A 141 -6.01 6.54 7.14
CA VAL A 141 -7.24 5.99 7.74
C VAL A 141 -8.46 6.80 7.32
N ASN A 142 -9.57 6.10 7.07
CA ASN A 142 -10.89 6.72 6.85
C ASN A 142 -11.74 6.71 8.13
N HIS A 143 -11.43 5.80 9.05
CA HIS A 143 -12.07 5.66 10.34
C HIS A 143 -10.96 5.53 11.40
N PRO A 144 -10.71 6.58 12.18
CA PRO A 144 -9.65 6.55 13.17
C PRO A 144 -9.93 5.50 14.24
N ASN A 145 -8.87 4.92 14.80
CA ASN A 145 -8.97 4.03 15.94
C ASN A 145 -9.53 4.80 17.15
N SER A 146 -10.55 4.25 17.80
CA SER A 146 -11.20 4.88 18.97
C SER A 146 -10.28 5.03 20.19
N LYS A 147 -9.17 4.29 20.23
CA LYS A 147 -8.13 4.38 21.26
C LYS A 147 -6.97 5.29 20.86
N ALA A 148 -7.02 5.94 19.69
CA ALA A 148 -5.94 6.80 19.23
C ALA A 148 -5.89 8.12 20.00
N ILE A 149 -4.68 8.58 20.27
CA ILE A 149 -4.41 9.87 20.94
C ILE A 149 -4.29 10.95 19.86
N GLU A 150 -5.11 11.99 19.94
CA GLU A 150 -5.00 13.15 19.05
C GLU A 150 -3.76 13.99 19.40
N THR A 151 -2.88 14.22 18.44
CA THR A 151 -1.57 14.85 18.68
C THR A 151 -1.51 16.33 18.32
N GLY A 152 -2.50 16.85 17.57
CA GLY A 152 -2.45 18.19 16.99
C GLY A 152 -1.39 18.37 15.88
N ILE A 153 -0.68 17.30 15.50
CA ILE A 153 0.35 17.27 14.46
C ILE A 153 -0.33 17.17 13.08
N ASP A 154 0.12 17.97 12.11
CA ASP A 154 -0.42 17.91 10.74
C ASP A 154 0.05 16.64 10.01
N ASP A 155 -0.75 16.12 9.07
CA ASP A 155 -0.49 14.86 8.35
C ASP A 155 0.92 14.77 7.75
N LYS A 156 1.37 15.84 7.09
CA LYS A 156 2.69 15.90 6.43
C LYS A 156 3.86 16.01 7.42
N GLN A 157 3.60 16.27 8.69
CA GLN A 157 4.62 16.28 9.74
C GLN A 157 4.93 14.87 10.25
N PHE A 158 4.05 13.88 10.04
CA PHE A 158 4.38 12.45 10.19
C PHE A 158 5.30 11.98 9.06
N LYS A 159 6.49 12.56 9.06
CA LYS A 159 7.50 12.44 8.03
C LYS A 159 8.58 11.48 8.50
N LEU A 160 8.95 10.53 7.65
CA LEU A 160 10.01 9.56 7.89
C LEU A 160 11.39 10.24 7.89
N SER A 161 12.44 9.56 8.36
CA SER A 161 13.81 10.09 8.35
C SER A 161 14.32 10.53 6.97
N HIS A 162 13.97 9.81 5.89
CA HIS A 162 14.30 10.22 4.52
C HIS A 162 13.32 11.22 3.91
N GLY A 163 12.25 11.51 4.64
CA GLY A 163 11.31 12.55 4.33
C GLY A 163 10.07 12.14 3.56
N ALA A 164 9.82 10.84 3.41
CA ALA A 164 8.54 10.32 2.97
C ALA A 164 7.43 10.65 3.98
N TYR A 165 6.18 10.71 3.52
CA TYR A 165 4.99 10.92 4.35
C TYR A 165 3.77 10.33 3.63
N ILE A 166 2.67 10.07 4.35
CA ILE A 166 1.44 9.52 3.77
C ILE A 166 0.81 10.49 2.76
N GLY A 167 0.45 9.98 1.58
CA GLY A 167 -0.03 10.76 0.43
C GLY A 167 1.09 11.32 -0.45
N MET A 168 2.35 10.95 -0.19
CA MET A 168 3.45 11.22 -1.13
C MET A 168 3.28 10.42 -2.41
N ARG A 169 3.60 11.03 -3.56
CA ARG A 169 3.60 10.33 -4.84
C ARG A 169 4.75 9.32 -4.92
N GLU A 170 4.52 8.17 -5.54
CA GLU A 170 5.50 7.11 -5.78
C GLU A 170 6.78 7.63 -6.43
N SER A 171 6.66 8.47 -7.47
CA SER A 171 7.82 9.06 -8.14
C SER A 171 8.65 9.96 -7.24
N GLU A 172 8.02 10.72 -6.34
CA GLU A 172 8.72 11.52 -5.34
C GLU A 172 9.40 10.63 -4.30
N PHE A 173 8.72 9.58 -3.84
CA PHE A 173 9.27 8.59 -2.94
C PHE A 173 10.51 7.94 -3.55
N LEU A 174 10.41 7.38 -4.75
CA LEU A 174 11.53 6.74 -5.44
C LEU A 174 12.75 7.67 -5.53
N GLY A 175 12.52 8.94 -5.87
CA GLY A 175 13.58 9.96 -5.92
C GLY A 175 14.26 10.21 -4.56
N LYS A 176 13.55 10.13 -3.44
CA LYS A 176 14.13 10.28 -2.09
C LYS A 176 14.99 9.10 -1.66
N TYR A 177 14.67 7.90 -2.13
CA TYR A 177 15.37 6.68 -1.75
C TYR A 177 16.39 6.23 -2.81
N GLY A 178 16.58 7.00 -3.89
CA GLY A 178 17.50 6.64 -4.98
C GLY A 178 17.07 5.37 -5.73
N LEU A 179 15.77 5.14 -5.80
CA LEU A 179 15.16 3.94 -6.38
C LEU A 179 14.61 4.24 -7.78
N SER A 180 14.44 3.20 -8.56
CA SER A 180 13.74 3.18 -9.84
C SER A 180 12.47 2.33 -9.77
N GLU A 181 11.60 2.44 -10.77
CA GLU A 181 10.35 1.66 -10.81
C GLU A 181 10.59 0.14 -10.82
N GLU A 182 11.74 -0.33 -11.31
CA GLU A 182 12.08 -1.77 -11.27
C GLU A 182 12.30 -2.31 -9.86
N ASN A 183 12.49 -1.42 -8.86
CA ASN A 183 12.60 -1.80 -7.46
C ASN A 183 11.23 -2.01 -6.80
N ILE A 184 10.12 -1.70 -7.46
CA ILE A 184 8.78 -1.84 -6.89
C ILE A 184 8.12 -3.13 -7.39
N VAL A 185 7.64 -3.94 -6.46
CA VAL A 185 6.81 -5.11 -6.76
C VAL A 185 5.38 -4.65 -6.99
N ARG A 186 4.82 -5.01 -8.14
CA ARG A 186 3.40 -4.78 -8.45
C ARG A 186 2.61 -6.02 -8.05
N SER A 187 1.68 -5.91 -7.09
CA SER A 187 0.75 -7.00 -6.79
C SER A 187 -0.40 -7.02 -7.80
N ASP A 188 -0.83 -5.85 -8.26
CA ASP A 188 -1.79 -5.65 -9.36
C ASP A 188 -1.60 -4.26 -10.02
N SER A 189 -2.59 -3.78 -10.80
CA SER A 189 -2.52 -2.49 -11.48
C SER A 189 -2.67 -1.27 -10.56
N ILE A 190 -3.11 -1.46 -9.31
CA ILE A 190 -3.51 -0.36 -8.41
C ILE A 190 -2.61 -0.35 -7.16
N VAL A 191 -2.24 -1.52 -6.64
CA VAL A 191 -1.42 -1.68 -5.44
C VAL A 191 0.00 -2.07 -5.80
N LYS A 192 0.95 -1.32 -5.24
CA LYS A 192 2.39 -1.58 -5.38
C LYS A 192 3.06 -1.58 -4.03
N VAL A 193 4.10 -2.41 -3.88
CA VAL A 193 4.83 -2.57 -2.63
C VAL A 193 6.32 -2.48 -2.90
N PHE A 194 7.00 -1.62 -2.15
CA PHE A 194 8.44 -1.66 -2.01
C PHE A 194 8.77 -2.19 -0.62
N GLY A 195 9.70 -3.13 -0.51
CA GLY A 195 10.11 -3.65 0.78
C GLY A 195 11.51 -4.25 0.75
N PHE A 196 12.21 -4.11 1.87
CA PHE A 196 13.54 -4.68 2.06
C PHE A 196 13.73 -5.13 3.51
N SER A 197 14.71 -5.99 3.71
CA SER A 197 15.14 -6.45 5.02
C SER A 197 16.65 -6.44 5.14
N ILE A 198 17.13 -6.20 6.36
CA ILE A 198 18.53 -6.37 6.74
C ILE A 198 18.54 -7.51 7.76
N ILE A 199 19.23 -8.61 7.45
CA ILE A 199 19.24 -9.83 8.27
C ILE A 199 20.64 -10.29 8.67
N ASP A 200 21.69 -9.68 8.11
CA ASP A 200 23.09 -10.03 8.38
C ASP A 200 23.61 -9.20 9.56
N PHE A 201 23.27 -9.62 10.78
CA PHE A 201 23.67 -8.94 12.01
C PHE A 201 25.19 -8.78 12.12
N GLU A 202 25.95 -9.84 11.81
CA GLU A 202 27.39 -9.91 12.03
C GLU A 202 28.18 -8.92 11.16
N ASN A 203 27.67 -8.59 9.97
CA ASN A 203 28.35 -7.71 9.03
C ASN A 203 27.66 -6.34 8.85
N ASN A 204 26.58 -6.05 9.57
CA ASN A 204 25.81 -4.83 9.39
C ASN A 204 25.90 -3.88 10.60
N ASN A 205 26.65 -2.78 10.44
CA ASN A 205 26.82 -1.77 11.49
C ASN A 205 25.51 -1.16 12.01
N PHE A 206 24.47 -1.08 11.19
CA PHE A 206 23.17 -0.57 11.64
C PHE A 206 22.52 -1.55 12.61
N LEU A 207 22.44 -2.84 12.27
CA LEU A 207 21.91 -3.86 13.17
C LEU A 207 22.72 -3.99 14.47
N MET A 208 24.06 -4.00 14.36
CA MET A 208 24.96 -4.05 15.52
C MET A 208 24.76 -2.85 16.45
N ARG A 209 24.57 -1.64 15.91
CA ARG A 209 24.35 -0.42 16.69
C ARG A 209 23.10 -0.49 17.55
N TYR A 210 22.02 -1.08 17.02
CA TYR A 210 20.77 -1.25 17.75
C TYR A 210 20.72 -2.56 18.54
N ASN A 211 21.70 -3.45 18.36
CA ASN A 211 21.72 -4.80 18.90
C ASN A 211 20.44 -5.59 18.53
N MET A 212 20.03 -5.50 17.26
CA MET A 212 18.78 -6.10 16.76
C MET A 212 19.07 -7.06 15.61
N PRO A 213 18.43 -8.24 15.56
CA PRO A 213 18.79 -9.28 14.60
C PRO A 213 18.29 -9.00 13.18
N ILE A 214 17.14 -8.34 13.05
CA ILE A 214 16.48 -8.10 11.77
C ILE A 214 15.90 -6.69 11.76
N TYR A 215 16.04 -6.00 10.64
CA TYR A 215 15.26 -4.81 10.31
C TYR A 215 14.43 -5.09 9.05
N LYS A 216 13.19 -4.59 9.01
CA LYS A 216 12.34 -4.62 7.82
C LYS A 216 11.72 -3.27 7.57
N ALA A 217 11.52 -2.94 6.31
CA ALA A 217 10.71 -1.81 5.88
C ALA A 217 9.83 -2.23 4.69
N GLU A 218 8.60 -1.76 4.70
CA GLU A 218 7.59 -1.97 3.67
C GLU A 218 6.82 -0.67 3.45
N TYR A 219 6.59 -0.35 2.18
CA TYR A 219 5.94 0.87 1.71
C TYR A 219 4.89 0.48 0.69
N VAL A 220 3.64 0.81 0.97
CA VAL A 220 2.49 0.41 0.14
C VAL A 220 1.93 1.63 -0.56
N PHE A 221 1.82 1.52 -1.88
CA PHE A 221 1.26 2.53 -2.75
C PHE A 221 -0.08 2.08 -3.29
N LEU A 222 -1.05 2.98 -3.30
CA LEU A 222 -2.36 2.80 -3.94
C LEU A 222 -2.56 3.96 -4.91
N GLU A 223 -2.80 3.68 -6.19
CA GLU A 223 -2.97 4.71 -7.22
C GLU A 223 -1.82 5.74 -7.23
N GLU A 224 -0.58 5.26 -7.08
CA GLU A 224 0.65 6.08 -6.98
C GLU A 224 0.81 6.92 -5.71
N GLU A 225 -0.09 6.84 -4.73
CA GLU A 225 0.07 7.49 -3.43
C GLU A 225 0.55 6.52 -2.36
N LEU A 226 1.54 6.93 -1.56
CA LEU A 226 1.98 6.18 -0.37
C LEU A 226 0.86 6.18 0.69
N ILE A 227 0.25 5.02 0.93
CA ILE A 227 -0.88 4.89 1.86
C ILE A 227 -0.50 4.22 3.18
N GLU A 228 0.58 3.44 3.20
CA GLU A 228 1.03 2.73 4.39
C GLU A 228 2.56 2.56 4.37
N VAL A 229 3.15 2.69 5.54
CA VAL A 229 4.56 2.46 5.83
C VAL A 229 4.64 1.59 7.07
N ASN A 230 5.39 0.51 6.97
CA ASN A 230 5.66 -0.38 8.08
C ASN A 230 7.16 -0.64 8.17
N PHE A 231 7.81 -0.16 9.24
CA PHE A 231 9.23 -0.37 9.40
C PHE A 231 9.68 -0.45 10.85
N GLY A 232 10.77 -1.19 11.07
CA GLY A 232 11.34 -1.39 12.39
C GLY A 232 12.12 -2.68 12.50
N PHE A 233 12.47 -3.01 13.73
CA PHE A 233 13.14 -4.27 14.05
C PHE A 233 12.13 -5.42 14.10
N GLU A 234 12.60 -6.65 13.93
CA GLU A 234 11.81 -7.86 14.19
C GLU A 234 12.63 -8.83 15.04
N TYR A 235 11.95 -9.56 15.92
CA TYR A 235 12.53 -10.66 16.69
C TYR A 235 12.20 -12.00 16.00
N PRO A 236 13.15 -12.95 15.94
CA PRO A 236 12.94 -14.29 15.41
C PRO A 236 12.02 -15.15 16.27
#